data_AF-A0A918JH33-F1
#
_entry.id   AF-A0A918JH33-F1
#
_cell.length_a   1.000
_cell.length_b   1.000
_cell.length_c   1.000
_cell.angle_alpha   90.00
_cell.angle_beta   90.00
_cell.angle_gamma   90.00
#
_symmetry.space_group_name_H-M   'P 1'
#
loop_
_entity.id
_entity.type
_entity.pdbx_description
1 polymer ?
#
loop_
_entity_poly.entity_id
_entity_poly.type
_entity_poly.pdbx_seq_one_letter_code
_entity_poly.pdbx_strand_id
1 'polypeptide(L)'
;MRTLTIMLRSMILVLAFLLCAVPRIGQAQNIKLSTELWTEAETFRFFASGNFITALDMASTPEANLKFAELGELLWSEDANADNWSTFFRHALINFVAGGYEVETVIFQHPWADISLLTSWARNPKDKRFRIVDVGIIMNSVARGANKAPLPVGRGWMNEKSYVPKAVGAINAKTTNAISRFEAGKTQNPLAKLSEDEVWAMIAGAGLQWMEHQADLLPLLVDEPGKSRAMRFAWNEVMAAAQQGRLAEVLPPNALIDAFEGIDPALWGTLEPVAYVETEEGAVSLHASWRNPDIYAVLAISGDDQLAKITDFDLYRFSGFIKKEAK
;
A
#
# COMPACT_ATOMS: atom_id res chain seq x y z
N MET A 1 5.93 -31.43 10.15
CA MET A 1 5.37 -30.05 10.14
C MET A 1 6.42 -28.97 9.96
N ARG A 2 7.45 -28.87 10.83
CA ARG A 2 8.54 -27.85 10.73
C ARG A 2 9.22 -27.76 9.34
N THR A 3 9.50 -28.89 8.70
CA THR A 3 10.13 -28.97 7.38
C THR A 3 9.21 -28.52 6.23
N LEU A 4 7.91 -28.74 6.37
CA LEU A 4 6.90 -28.31 5.38
C LEU A 4 6.72 -26.79 5.41
N THR A 5 6.75 -26.18 6.60
CA THR A 5 6.70 -24.72 6.80
C THR A 5 7.94 -24.02 6.24
N ILE A 6 9.12 -24.63 6.34
CA ILE A 6 10.38 -24.10 5.79
C ILE A 6 10.37 -24.17 4.25
N MET A 7 9.90 -25.29 3.68
CA MET A 7 9.79 -25.47 2.23
C MET A 7 8.74 -24.53 1.60
N LEU A 8 7.58 -24.37 2.25
CA LEU A 8 6.53 -23.46 1.78
C LEU A 8 6.99 -22.00 1.83
N ARG A 9 7.69 -21.59 2.89
CA ARG A 9 8.32 -20.25 2.97
C ARG A 9 9.38 -20.06 1.89
N SER A 10 10.19 -21.07 1.59
CA SER A 10 11.22 -21.01 0.53
C SER A 10 10.61 -20.90 -0.87
N MET A 11 9.45 -21.51 -1.11
CA MET A 11 8.69 -21.32 -2.36
C MET A 11 8.03 -19.95 -2.44
N ILE A 12 7.41 -19.46 -1.35
CA ILE A 12 6.87 -18.09 -1.27
C ILE A 12 8.00 -17.07 -1.49
N LEU A 13 9.19 -17.33 -0.94
CA LEU A 13 10.41 -16.52 -1.12
C LEU A 13 10.79 -16.37 -2.59
N VAL A 14 10.88 -17.48 -3.34
CA VAL A 14 11.23 -17.45 -4.77
C VAL A 14 10.13 -16.79 -5.59
N LEU A 15 8.85 -17.03 -5.26
CA LEU A 15 7.71 -16.47 -5.97
C LEU A 15 7.53 -14.96 -5.70
N ALA A 16 7.75 -14.51 -4.46
CA ALA A 16 7.76 -13.09 -4.08
C ALA A 16 8.96 -12.37 -4.69
N PHE A 17 10.14 -13.01 -4.79
CA PHE A 17 11.29 -12.43 -5.48
C PHE A 17 11.06 -12.27 -7.00
N LEU A 18 10.33 -13.22 -7.63
CA LEU A 18 9.99 -13.17 -9.04
C LEU A 18 8.83 -12.20 -9.36
N LEU A 19 7.88 -12.03 -8.43
CA LEU A 19 6.70 -11.16 -8.64
C LEU A 19 6.89 -9.72 -8.13
N CYS A 20 7.76 -9.51 -7.13
CA CYS A 20 7.98 -8.22 -6.47
C CYS A 20 9.38 -7.64 -6.75
N ALA A 21 10.01 -7.98 -7.89
CA ALA A 21 11.26 -7.35 -8.33
C ALA A 21 11.03 -5.88 -8.72
N VAL A 22 10.69 -5.05 -7.73
CA VAL A 22 10.75 -3.60 -7.81
C VAL A 22 12.22 -3.24 -8.00
N PRO A 23 12.58 -2.47 -9.05
CA PRO A 23 13.96 -2.07 -9.27
C PRO A 23 14.35 -0.98 -8.26
N ARG A 24 14.69 -1.36 -7.03
CA ARG A 24 15.31 -0.46 -6.03
C ARG A 24 16.71 -0.91 -5.61
N ILE A 25 17.48 -1.45 -6.56
CA ILE A 25 18.92 -1.72 -6.42
C ILE A 25 19.73 -0.40 -6.27
N GLY A 26 19.11 0.77 -6.47
CA GLY A 26 19.79 2.07 -6.42
C GLY A 26 20.06 2.67 -5.03
N GLN A 27 19.62 2.06 -3.93
CA GLN A 27 19.73 2.66 -2.58
C GLN A 27 20.33 1.75 -1.50
N ALA A 28 20.84 0.57 -1.86
CA ALA A 28 21.49 -0.32 -0.90
C ALA A 28 22.96 0.10 -0.68
N GLN A 29 23.32 0.53 0.53
CA GLN A 29 24.74 0.57 0.94
C GLN A 29 25.31 -0.85 1.11
N ASN A 30 24.44 -1.82 1.44
CA ASN A 30 24.78 -3.24 1.59
C ASN A 30 23.68 -4.12 0.94
N ILE A 31 24.00 -4.73 -0.21
CA ILE A 31 23.06 -5.55 -0.99
C ILE A 31 22.56 -6.76 -0.21
N LYS A 32 23.43 -7.41 0.56
CA LYS A 32 23.06 -8.60 1.36
C LYS A 32 22.06 -8.22 2.45
N LEU A 33 22.37 -7.17 3.21
CA LEU A 33 21.48 -6.66 4.26
C LEU A 33 20.14 -6.21 3.68
N SER A 34 20.15 -5.47 2.56
CA SER A 34 18.93 -5.04 1.89
C SER A 34 18.07 -6.22 1.44
N THR A 35 18.68 -7.28 0.91
CA THR A 35 17.96 -8.50 0.49
C THR A 35 17.35 -9.22 1.70
N GLU A 36 18.08 -9.32 2.81
CA GLU A 36 17.59 -9.95 4.05
C GLU A 36 16.43 -9.15 4.67
N LEU A 37 16.56 -7.83 4.79
CA LEU A 37 15.50 -6.97 5.32
C LEU A 37 14.26 -6.98 4.43
N TRP A 38 14.42 -6.85 3.11
CA TRP A 38 13.31 -6.93 2.16
C TRP A 38 12.55 -8.24 2.31
N THR A 39 13.30 -9.34 2.41
CA THR A 39 12.75 -10.69 2.56
C THR A 39 11.92 -10.81 3.84
N GLU A 40 12.44 -10.37 4.98
CA GLU A 40 11.74 -10.44 6.26
C GLU A 40 10.52 -9.52 6.29
N ALA A 41 10.65 -8.30 5.77
CA ALA A 41 9.56 -7.33 5.68
C ALA A 41 8.43 -7.81 4.76
N GLU A 42 8.75 -8.33 3.57
CA GLU A 42 7.75 -8.83 2.62
C GLU A 42 7.08 -10.11 3.13
N THR A 43 7.85 -11.00 3.79
CA THR A 43 7.28 -12.16 4.46
C THR A 43 6.29 -11.74 5.54
N PHE A 44 6.67 -10.77 6.38
CA PHE A 44 5.77 -10.23 7.39
C PHE A 44 4.51 -9.62 6.76
N ARG A 45 4.65 -8.72 5.78
CA ARG A 45 3.52 -8.09 5.07
C ARG A 45 2.56 -9.14 4.51
N PHE A 46 3.08 -10.14 3.80
CA PHE A 46 2.27 -11.19 3.16
C PHE A 46 1.48 -12.03 4.18
N PHE A 47 2.09 -12.40 5.31
CA PHE A 47 1.34 -13.12 6.35
C PHE A 47 0.39 -12.18 7.09
N ALA A 48 0.82 -10.95 7.36
CA ALA A 48 0.03 -9.95 8.05
C ALA A 48 -1.24 -9.58 7.29
N SER A 49 -1.18 -9.55 5.96
CA SER A 49 -2.32 -9.24 5.10
C SER A 49 -3.47 -10.26 5.16
N GLY A 50 -3.15 -11.50 5.57
CA GLY A 50 -4.14 -12.58 5.72
C GLY A 50 -4.46 -12.91 7.19
N ASN A 51 -3.47 -12.86 8.07
CA ASN A 51 -3.63 -13.12 9.50
C ASN A 51 -2.55 -12.38 10.30
N PHE A 52 -2.90 -11.15 10.73
CA PHE A 52 -1.98 -10.28 11.46
C PHE A 52 -1.39 -10.90 12.73
N ILE A 53 -2.21 -11.58 13.54
CA ILE A 53 -1.75 -12.20 14.81
C ILE A 53 -0.69 -13.27 14.58
N THR A 54 -0.87 -14.10 13.54
CA THR A 54 0.14 -15.11 13.17
C THR A 54 1.43 -14.46 12.67
N ALA A 55 1.32 -13.35 11.94
CA ALA A 55 2.51 -12.62 11.47
C ALA A 55 3.30 -12.02 12.65
N LEU A 56 2.62 -11.49 13.66
CA LEU A 56 3.25 -10.97 14.89
C LEU A 56 4.01 -12.07 15.65
N ASP A 57 3.37 -13.22 15.91
CA ASP A 57 4.02 -14.37 16.56
C ASP A 57 5.30 -14.81 15.82
N MET A 58 5.24 -14.73 14.48
CA MET A 58 6.34 -15.15 13.64
C MET A 58 7.48 -14.17 13.53
N ALA A 59 7.27 -12.85 13.69
CA ALA A 59 8.22 -11.83 13.25
C ALA A 59 8.43 -10.65 14.22
N SER A 60 7.71 -10.58 15.33
CA SER A 60 7.72 -9.45 16.25
C SER A 60 8.03 -9.89 17.69
N THR A 61 8.54 -8.98 18.53
CA THR A 61 8.72 -9.24 19.97
C THR A 61 7.43 -8.99 20.75
N PRO A 62 7.28 -9.54 21.98
CA PRO A 62 6.12 -9.25 22.82
C PRO A 62 5.88 -7.76 23.05
N GLU A 63 6.94 -6.97 23.24
CA GLU A 63 6.86 -5.53 23.47
C GLU A 63 6.33 -4.79 22.22
N ALA A 64 6.81 -5.17 21.03
CA ALA A 64 6.30 -4.63 19.78
C ALA A 64 4.84 -5.03 19.53
N ASN A 65 4.44 -6.25 19.94
CA ASN A 65 3.05 -6.69 19.83
C ASN A 65 2.10 -5.84 20.68
N LEU A 66 2.52 -5.44 21.89
CA LEU A 66 1.75 -4.53 22.74
C LEU A 66 1.60 -3.16 22.07
N LYS A 67 2.67 -2.60 21.51
CA LYS A 67 2.61 -1.33 20.79
C LYS A 67 1.72 -1.37 19.56
N PHE A 68 1.69 -2.50 18.83
CA PHE A 68 0.73 -2.71 17.74
C PHE A 68 -0.72 -2.72 18.23
N ALA A 69 -0.99 -3.29 19.40
CA ALA A 69 -2.32 -3.28 20.01
C ALA A 69 -2.71 -1.85 20.44
N GLU A 70 -1.82 -1.14 21.14
CA GLU A 70 -2.00 0.26 21.56
C GLU A 70 -2.25 1.18 20.37
N LEU A 71 -1.44 1.10 19.31
CA LEU A 71 -1.67 1.86 18.08
C LEU A 71 -2.98 1.45 17.41
N GLY A 72 -3.33 0.17 17.45
CA GLY A 72 -4.60 -0.32 16.90
C GLY A 72 -5.81 0.34 17.55
N GLU A 73 -5.83 0.40 18.89
CA GLU A 73 -6.90 1.06 19.65
C GLU A 73 -7.02 2.56 19.35
N LEU A 74 -5.93 3.21 18.97
CA LEU A 74 -5.92 4.64 18.62
C LEU A 74 -6.35 4.91 17.18
N LEU A 75 -6.07 3.99 16.27
CA LEU A 75 -6.29 4.17 14.83
C LEU A 75 -7.63 3.65 14.35
N TRP A 76 -8.10 2.56 14.97
CA TRP A 76 -9.26 1.82 14.54
C TRP A 76 -10.44 2.12 15.47
N SER A 77 -11.61 2.38 14.88
CA SER A 77 -12.87 2.39 15.64
C SER A 77 -13.28 0.94 15.90
N GLU A 78 -13.52 0.57 17.16
CA GLU A 78 -14.04 -0.74 17.63
C GLU A 78 -13.03 -1.93 17.69
N ASP A 79 -13.50 -3.07 18.24
CA ASP A 79 -12.73 -4.29 18.59
C ASP A 79 -12.08 -5.05 17.39
N ALA A 80 -12.18 -4.54 16.16
CA ALA A 80 -11.72 -5.20 14.93
C ALA A 80 -10.22 -4.96 14.61
N ASN A 81 -9.38 -4.74 15.63
CA ASN A 81 -8.00 -4.30 15.47
C ASN A 81 -7.15 -5.20 14.55
N ALA A 82 -7.25 -6.53 14.70
CA ALA A 82 -6.46 -7.46 13.90
C ALA A 82 -6.88 -7.50 12.41
N ASP A 83 -8.16 -7.30 12.13
CA ASP A 83 -8.69 -7.27 10.76
C ASP A 83 -8.27 -5.98 10.05
N ASN A 84 -8.30 -4.84 10.76
CA ASN A 84 -7.83 -3.56 10.22
C ASN A 84 -6.34 -3.57 9.90
N TRP A 85 -5.50 -4.17 10.76
CA TRP A 85 -4.10 -4.38 10.44
C TRP A 85 -3.92 -5.28 9.22
N SER A 86 -4.72 -6.34 9.09
CA SER A 86 -4.65 -7.21 7.91
C SER A 86 -5.00 -6.43 6.63
N THR A 87 -6.07 -5.63 6.66
CA THR A 87 -6.44 -4.74 5.54
C THR A 87 -5.34 -3.73 5.22
N PHE A 88 -4.68 -3.16 6.23
CA PHE A 88 -3.54 -2.27 6.03
C PHE A 88 -2.40 -2.96 5.27
N PHE A 89 -2.00 -4.17 5.68
CA PHE A 89 -0.85 -4.85 5.06
C PHE A 89 -1.12 -5.43 3.67
N ARG A 90 -2.40 -5.64 3.29
CA ARG A 90 -2.76 -6.07 1.91
C ARG A 90 -2.21 -5.10 0.86
N HIS A 91 -2.27 -3.80 1.13
CA HIS A 91 -1.96 -2.76 0.16
C HIS A 91 -0.72 -1.93 0.51
N ALA A 92 0.01 -2.31 1.56
CA ALA A 92 1.19 -1.56 2.00
C ALA A 92 2.39 -1.76 1.06
N LEU A 93 3.04 -0.65 0.72
CA LEU A 93 4.32 -0.60 0.02
C LEU A 93 5.47 -0.62 1.03
N ILE A 94 6.54 -1.35 0.72
CA ILE A 94 7.72 -1.44 1.59
C ILE A 94 8.77 -0.42 1.16
N ASN A 95 9.22 0.41 2.09
CA ASN A 95 10.29 1.39 1.91
C ASN A 95 11.31 1.28 3.04
N PHE A 96 12.59 1.24 2.71
CA PHE A 96 13.67 1.33 3.70
C PHE A 96 15.00 1.69 3.02
N VAL A 97 15.97 2.12 3.83
CA VAL A 97 17.39 2.22 3.44
C VAL A 97 18.18 1.33 4.38
N ALA A 98 18.88 0.33 3.84
CA ALA A 98 19.70 -0.59 4.62
C ALA A 98 20.97 0.13 5.10
N GLY A 99 20.97 0.58 6.36
CA GLY A 99 22.01 1.45 6.92
C GLY A 99 23.17 0.73 7.61
N GLY A 100 23.00 -0.56 7.93
CA GLY A 100 23.99 -1.32 8.70
C GLY A 100 23.96 -1.00 10.20
N TYR A 101 22.83 -0.51 10.69
CA TYR A 101 22.61 -0.17 12.09
C TYR A 101 22.26 -1.41 12.92
N GLU A 102 22.37 -1.31 14.24
CA GLU A 102 21.91 -2.38 15.14
C GLU A 102 20.39 -2.59 15.03
N VAL A 103 19.67 -1.48 14.84
CA VAL A 103 18.24 -1.43 14.60
C VAL A 103 18.00 -0.76 13.26
N GLU A 104 17.42 -1.50 12.32
CA GLU A 104 17.07 -1.02 10.98
C GLU A 104 15.62 -0.55 10.97
N THR A 105 15.30 0.47 10.19
CA THR A 105 13.92 0.94 10.06
C THR A 105 13.34 0.48 8.73
N VAL A 106 12.14 -0.12 8.79
CA VAL A 106 11.35 -0.51 7.64
C VAL A 106 10.00 0.18 7.72
N ILE A 107 9.57 0.76 6.60
CA ILE A 107 8.38 1.59 6.54
C ILE A 107 7.37 0.94 5.61
N PHE A 108 6.21 0.59 6.17
CA PHE A 108 5.05 0.10 5.43
C PHE A 108 4.14 1.27 5.12
N GLN A 109 4.24 1.81 3.91
CA GLN A 109 3.46 2.93 3.42
C GLN A 109 2.12 2.43 2.89
N HIS A 110 1.00 2.91 3.42
CA HIS A 110 -0.32 2.62 2.89
C HIS A 110 -0.73 3.72 1.89
N PRO A 111 -0.64 3.47 0.57
CA PRO A 111 -0.68 4.53 -0.42
C PRO A 111 -2.05 5.21 -0.57
N TRP A 112 -3.12 4.48 -0.25
CA TRP A 112 -4.51 4.91 -0.44
C TRP A 112 -4.98 5.81 0.70
N ALA A 113 -4.80 5.34 1.94
CA ALA A 113 -4.99 6.12 3.17
C ALA A 113 -3.94 7.23 3.40
N ASP A 114 -2.84 7.26 2.65
CA ASP A 114 -1.79 8.29 2.78
C ASP A 114 -1.15 8.36 4.20
N ILE A 115 -0.96 7.19 4.82
CA ILE A 115 -0.28 7.00 6.11
C ILE A 115 0.88 6.00 5.95
N SER A 116 1.79 5.96 6.92
CA SER A 116 2.90 4.99 6.96
C SER A 116 3.13 4.46 8.37
N LEU A 117 3.26 3.14 8.47
CA LEU A 117 3.73 2.46 9.67
C LEU A 117 5.26 2.39 9.65
N LEU A 118 5.89 2.98 10.65
CA LEU A 118 7.31 2.87 10.93
C LEU A 118 7.55 1.64 11.80
N THR A 119 8.47 0.76 11.39
CA THR A 119 8.82 -0.43 12.17
C THR A 119 10.33 -0.50 12.37
N SER A 120 10.76 -0.76 13.59
CA SER A 120 12.16 -0.96 13.95
C SER A 120 12.47 -2.44 14.00
N TRP A 121 13.55 -2.86 13.36
CA TRP A 121 13.95 -4.27 13.20
C TRP A 121 15.34 -4.51 13.76
N ALA A 122 15.46 -5.44 14.71
CA ALA A 122 16.74 -5.87 15.26
C ALA A 122 16.99 -7.35 15.00
N ARG A 123 18.25 -7.76 14.89
CA ARG A 123 18.59 -9.18 14.79
C ARG A 123 18.37 -9.87 16.12
N ASN A 124 17.55 -10.91 16.13
CA ASN A 124 17.38 -11.75 17.29
C ASN A 124 18.69 -12.50 17.61
N PRO A 125 19.20 -12.44 18.86
CA PRO A 125 20.46 -13.08 19.21
C PRO A 125 20.49 -14.60 18.98
N LYS A 126 19.33 -15.28 19.07
CA LYS A 126 19.20 -16.75 19.03
C LYS A 126 19.23 -17.32 17.61
N ASP A 127 18.46 -16.74 16.69
CA ASP A 127 18.30 -17.25 15.32
C ASP A 127 18.87 -16.33 14.24
N LYS A 128 19.40 -15.16 14.63
CA LYS A 128 20.01 -14.13 13.77
C LYS A 128 19.06 -13.50 12.74
N ARG A 129 17.76 -13.79 12.82
CA ARG A 129 16.72 -13.21 11.96
C ARG A 129 16.32 -11.83 12.47
N PHE A 130 15.86 -10.97 11.56
CA PHE A 130 15.29 -9.70 11.95
C PHE A 130 13.91 -9.90 12.59
N ARG A 131 13.66 -9.15 13.67
CA ARG A 131 12.37 -9.08 14.36
C ARG A 131 11.96 -7.64 14.55
N ILE A 132 10.67 -7.36 14.43
CA ILE A 132 10.10 -6.06 14.80
C ILE A 132 10.24 -5.91 16.31
N VAL A 133 10.88 -4.83 16.75
CA VAL A 133 11.12 -4.50 18.16
C VAL A 133 10.42 -3.20 18.59
N ASP A 134 10.00 -2.38 17.63
CA ASP A 134 9.25 -1.16 17.90
C ASP A 134 8.40 -0.78 16.68
N VAL A 135 7.32 -0.04 16.93
CA VAL A 135 6.41 0.46 15.90
C VAL A 135 5.91 1.87 16.23
N GLY A 136 5.67 2.64 15.18
CA GLY A 136 5.04 3.95 15.24
C GLY A 136 4.28 4.21 13.95
N ILE A 137 3.41 5.22 13.93
CA ILE A 137 2.67 5.59 12.74
C ILE A 137 2.82 7.07 12.44
N ILE A 138 2.83 7.41 11.16
CA ILE A 138 2.92 8.78 10.69
C ILE A 138 1.92 9.04 9.57
N MET A 139 1.42 10.27 9.50
CA MET A 139 0.78 10.76 8.29
C MET A 139 1.85 10.98 7.22
N ASN A 140 1.58 10.62 5.98
CA ASN A 140 2.59 10.83 4.93
C ASN A 140 2.81 12.31 4.62
N SER A 141 1.87 13.19 4.96
CA SER A 141 2.08 14.64 4.91
C SER A 141 3.26 15.07 5.79
N VAL A 142 3.42 14.45 6.96
CA VAL A 142 4.57 14.65 7.87
C VAL A 142 5.85 14.09 7.27
N ALA A 143 5.81 12.90 6.68
CA ALA A 143 6.94 12.34 5.95
C ALA A 143 7.42 13.29 4.82
N ARG A 144 6.48 14.00 4.19
CA ARG A 144 6.73 15.01 3.15
C ARG A 144 7.12 16.40 3.70
N GLY A 145 7.24 16.57 5.01
CA GLY A 145 7.74 17.78 5.66
C GLY A 145 6.70 18.65 6.37
N ALA A 146 5.43 18.23 6.47
CA ALA A 146 4.47 18.92 7.34
C ALA A 146 4.90 18.73 8.80
N ASN A 147 5.13 19.82 9.51
CA ASN A 147 5.74 19.78 10.85
C ASN A 147 5.17 20.84 11.79
N LYS A 148 3.97 21.34 11.48
CA LYS A 148 3.28 22.32 12.31
C LYS A 148 1.78 22.10 12.23
N ALA A 149 1.12 22.10 13.37
CA ALA A 149 -0.34 22.05 13.44
C ALA A 149 -1.00 23.33 12.84
N PRO A 150 -2.19 23.21 12.21
CA PRO A 150 -2.91 21.97 11.95
C PRO A 150 -2.23 21.15 10.84
N LEU A 151 -2.05 19.85 11.09
CA LEU A 151 -1.49 18.94 10.09
C LEU A 151 -2.53 18.71 8.97
N PRO A 152 -2.11 18.59 7.70
CA PRO A 152 -3.04 18.32 6.60
C PRO A 152 -3.64 16.92 6.73
N VAL A 153 -4.93 16.83 7.10
CA VAL A 153 -5.63 15.57 7.33
C VAL A 153 -6.20 14.92 6.06
N GLY A 154 -6.46 15.67 4.98
CA GLY A 154 -6.89 15.05 3.73
C GLY A 154 -5.80 14.19 3.08
N ARG A 155 -6.19 13.11 2.41
CA ARG A 155 -5.28 12.27 1.61
C ARG A 155 -4.63 13.10 0.51
N GLY A 156 -3.29 13.11 0.47
CA GLY A 156 -2.53 14.04 -0.36
C GLY A 156 -2.88 13.99 -1.85
N TRP A 157 -3.18 12.80 -2.38
CA TRP A 157 -3.52 12.60 -3.79
C TRP A 157 -4.90 13.15 -4.17
N MET A 158 -5.84 13.29 -3.23
CA MET A 158 -7.15 13.89 -3.49
C MET A 158 -7.08 15.41 -3.66
N ASN A 159 -6.03 16.03 -3.12
CA ASN A 159 -5.82 17.48 -3.22
C ASN A 159 -5.11 17.88 -4.53
N GLU A 160 -4.64 16.91 -5.32
CA GLU A 160 -3.97 17.15 -6.59
C GLU A 160 -4.98 17.48 -7.69
N LYS A 161 -4.76 18.57 -8.43
CA LYS A 161 -5.58 18.95 -9.59
C LYS A 161 -5.19 18.18 -10.85
N SER A 162 -5.16 16.85 -10.76
CA SER A 162 -4.75 15.98 -11.86
C SER A 162 -5.58 14.70 -11.89
N TYR A 163 -5.45 13.95 -12.99
CA TYR A 163 -6.13 12.67 -13.13
C TYR A 163 -5.76 11.72 -11.97
N VAL A 164 -6.76 11.17 -11.29
CA VAL A 164 -6.62 10.44 -10.00
C VAL A 164 -5.49 9.40 -10.01
N PRO A 165 -5.36 8.52 -11.02
CA PRO A 165 -4.27 7.53 -11.05
C PRO A 165 -2.88 8.13 -11.03
N LYS A 166 -2.68 9.26 -11.72
CA LYS A 166 -1.39 9.96 -11.77
C LYS A 166 -1.12 10.69 -10.47
N ALA A 167 -2.14 11.31 -9.87
CA ALA A 167 -2.05 11.95 -8.57
C ALA A 167 -1.57 10.98 -7.48
N VAL A 168 -2.22 9.81 -7.41
CA VAL A 168 -1.88 8.74 -6.46
C VAL A 168 -0.43 8.30 -6.63
N GLY A 169 -0.01 7.96 -7.85
CA GLY A 169 1.36 7.52 -8.12
C GLY A 169 2.40 8.59 -7.80
N ALA A 170 2.17 9.84 -8.20
CA ALA A 170 3.10 10.95 -7.97
C ALA A 170 3.28 11.30 -6.49
N ILE A 171 2.18 11.38 -5.73
CA ILE A 171 2.22 11.64 -4.28
C ILE A 171 2.95 10.52 -3.54
N ASN A 172 2.66 9.26 -3.89
CA ASN A 172 3.31 8.12 -3.24
C ASN A 172 4.81 8.06 -3.57
N ALA A 173 5.22 8.36 -4.80
CA ALA A 173 6.63 8.50 -5.15
C ALA A 173 7.32 9.64 -4.38
N LYS A 174 6.64 10.77 -4.18
CA LYS A 174 7.15 11.88 -3.36
C LYS A 174 7.35 11.44 -1.91
N THR A 175 6.41 10.71 -1.33
CA THR A 175 6.51 10.13 0.02
C THR A 175 7.67 9.15 0.12
N THR A 176 7.76 8.18 -0.79
CA THR A 176 8.87 7.21 -0.84
C THR A 176 10.22 7.91 -0.91
N ASN A 177 10.36 8.92 -1.77
CA ASN A 177 11.62 9.66 -1.92
C ASN A 177 11.95 10.46 -0.65
N ALA A 178 10.96 11.08 0.00
CA ALA A 178 11.18 11.80 1.25
C ALA A 178 11.64 10.83 2.37
N ILE A 179 10.97 9.67 2.49
CA ILE A 179 11.35 8.58 3.39
C ILE A 179 12.80 8.17 3.17
N SER A 180 13.13 7.81 1.93
CA SER A 180 14.47 7.34 1.58
C SER A 180 15.56 8.36 1.90
N ARG A 181 15.25 9.67 1.80
CA ARG A 181 16.21 10.74 2.10
C ARG A 181 16.47 10.89 3.59
N PHE A 182 15.46 10.83 4.46
CA PHE A 182 15.71 10.96 5.89
C PHE A 182 16.33 9.70 6.48
N GLU A 183 15.94 8.52 6.01
CA GLU A 183 16.54 7.23 6.40
C GLU A 183 18.02 7.15 6.00
N ALA A 184 18.37 7.74 4.85
CA ALA A 184 19.77 7.88 4.42
C ALA A 184 20.53 9.02 5.12
N GLY A 185 19.93 9.71 6.10
CA GLY A 185 20.54 10.85 6.80
C GLY A 185 20.75 12.10 5.93
N LYS A 186 20.19 12.16 4.71
CA LYS A 186 20.31 13.30 3.79
C LYS A 186 19.41 14.47 4.19
N THR A 187 18.38 14.20 4.98
CA THR A 187 17.46 15.19 5.56
C THR A 187 17.21 14.87 7.02
N GLN A 188 16.81 15.87 7.81
CA GLN A 188 16.42 15.65 9.20
C GLN A 188 15.23 14.69 9.30
N ASN A 189 15.19 13.88 10.37
CA ASN A 189 14.02 13.06 10.67
C ASN A 189 12.79 13.98 10.85
N PRO A 190 11.69 13.75 10.10
CA PRO A 190 10.50 14.60 10.15
C PRO A 190 9.84 14.65 11.54
N LEU A 191 10.06 13.63 12.38
CA LEU A 191 9.53 13.56 13.74
C LEU A 191 10.35 14.35 14.76
N ALA A 192 11.60 14.71 14.45
CA ALA A 192 12.50 15.36 15.41
C ALA A 192 12.06 16.77 15.84
N LYS A 193 11.09 17.36 15.13
CA LYS A 193 10.59 18.71 15.39
C LYS A 193 9.19 18.73 16.00
N LEU A 194 8.55 17.58 16.15
CA LEU A 194 7.20 17.50 16.68
C LEU A 194 7.23 17.56 18.21
N SER A 195 6.36 18.39 18.79
CA SER A 195 6.03 18.30 20.20
C SER A 195 5.21 17.04 20.49
N GLU A 196 5.03 16.71 21.77
CA GLU A 196 4.15 15.60 22.18
C GLU A 196 2.71 15.78 21.65
N ASP A 197 2.16 17.00 21.77
CA ASP A 197 0.84 17.32 21.22
C ASP A 197 0.77 17.13 19.70
N GLU A 198 1.83 17.48 18.98
CA GLU A 198 1.90 17.31 17.53
C GLU A 198 2.04 15.83 17.13
N VAL A 199 2.68 15.00 17.95
CA VAL A 199 2.71 13.54 17.78
C VAL A 199 1.31 12.96 17.96
N TRP A 200 0.59 13.36 19.02
CA TRP A 200 -0.80 12.90 19.22
C TRP A 200 -1.73 13.37 18.11
N ALA A 201 -1.61 14.62 17.67
CA ALA A 201 -2.37 15.15 16.53
C ALA A 201 -2.06 14.38 15.24
N MET A 202 -0.81 13.96 15.03
CA MET A 202 -0.42 13.13 13.89
C MET A 202 -1.06 11.73 13.95
N ILE A 203 -1.07 11.09 15.12
CA ILE A 203 -1.70 9.76 15.27
C ILE A 203 -3.21 9.86 15.03
N ALA A 204 -3.88 10.86 15.63
CA ALA A 204 -5.30 11.09 15.40
C ALA A 204 -5.61 11.41 13.92
N GLY A 205 -4.75 12.20 13.26
CA GLY A 205 -4.86 12.49 11.83
C GLY A 205 -4.69 11.25 10.95
N ALA A 206 -3.80 10.31 11.32
CA ALA A 206 -3.66 9.04 10.63
C ALA A 206 -4.90 8.15 10.77
N GLY A 207 -5.53 8.13 11.95
CA GLY A 207 -6.82 7.46 12.17
C GLY A 207 -7.93 8.06 11.31
N LEU A 208 -8.04 9.40 11.25
CA LEU A 208 -9.00 10.09 10.38
C LEU A 208 -8.79 9.74 8.89
N GLN A 209 -7.54 9.76 8.42
CA GLN A 209 -7.19 9.39 7.05
C GLN A 209 -7.57 7.95 6.70
N TRP A 210 -7.41 7.03 7.66
CA TRP A 210 -7.88 5.66 7.49
C TRP A 210 -9.40 5.58 7.39
N MET A 211 -10.12 6.25 8.29
CA MET A 211 -11.59 6.28 8.27
C MET A 211 -12.13 6.86 6.95
N GLU A 212 -11.55 7.96 6.45
CA GLU A 212 -11.89 8.52 5.14
C GLU A 212 -11.64 7.53 4.00
N HIS A 213 -10.51 6.82 4.03
CA HIS A 213 -10.21 5.80 3.03
C HIS A 213 -11.26 4.67 3.03
N GLN A 214 -11.70 4.20 4.20
CA GLN A 214 -12.74 3.18 4.30
C GLN A 214 -14.11 3.73 3.83
N ALA A 215 -14.44 4.97 4.22
CA ALA A 215 -15.72 5.60 3.87
C ALA A 215 -15.89 5.76 2.35
N ASP A 216 -14.82 6.15 1.63
CA ASP A 216 -14.83 6.28 0.18
C ASP A 216 -15.18 4.99 -0.57
N LEU A 217 -14.91 3.83 0.04
CA LEU A 217 -15.18 2.53 -0.58
C LEU A 217 -16.60 2.04 -0.35
N LEU A 218 -17.29 2.55 0.68
CA LEU A 218 -18.65 2.12 1.04
C LEU A 218 -19.63 2.11 -0.14
N PRO A 219 -19.66 3.13 -1.04
CA PRO A 219 -20.57 3.11 -2.19
C PRO A 219 -20.38 1.88 -3.09
N LEU A 220 -19.15 1.37 -3.22
CA LEU A 220 -18.88 0.17 -4.00
C LEU A 220 -19.27 -1.11 -3.27
N LEU A 221 -19.40 -1.10 -1.94
CA LEU A 221 -19.74 -2.27 -1.13
C LEU A 221 -21.23 -2.44 -0.88
N VAL A 222 -22.02 -1.37 -1.03
CA VAL A 222 -23.47 -1.39 -0.83
C VAL A 222 -24.20 -1.43 -2.18
N ASP A 223 -25.21 -2.29 -2.31
CA ASP A 223 -25.98 -2.41 -3.56
C ASP A 223 -27.05 -1.31 -3.71
N GLU A 224 -26.60 -0.06 -3.87
CA GLU A 224 -27.46 1.09 -4.17
C GLU A 224 -27.43 1.44 -5.66
N PRO A 225 -28.56 1.85 -6.27
CA PRO A 225 -28.62 2.34 -7.66
C PRO A 225 -27.71 3.54 -7.93
N GLY A 226 -27.37 3.76 -9.21
CA GLY A 226 -26.55 4.89 -9.66
C GLY A 226 -25.13 4.52 -10.07
N LYS A 227 -24.19 5.47 -9.94
CA LYS A 227 -22.82 5.37 -10.48
C LYS A 227 -22.01 4.26 -9.86
N SER A 228 -22.16 4.01 -8.55
CA SER A 228 -21.44 2.95 -7.86
C SER A 228 -21.86 1.55 -8.32
N ARG A 229 -23.16 1.34 -8.59
CA ARG A 229 -23.66 0.10 -9.22
C ARG A 229 -23.17 -0.08 -10.64
N ALA A 230 -23.23 0.98 -11.45
CA ALA A 230 -22.67 0.98 -12.79
C ALA A 230 -21.18 0.58 -12.78
N MET A 231 -20.41 1.14 -11.84
CA MET A 231 -18.99 0.83 -11.65
C MET A 231 -18.78 -0.64 -11.29
N ARG A 232 -19.57 -1.20 -10.36
CA ARG A 232 -19.50 -2.63 -10.02
C ARG A 232 -19.76 -3.52 -11.24
N PHE A 233 -20.77 -3.21 -12.04
CA PHE A 233 -21.08 -4.00 -13.24
C PHE A 233 -19.99 -3.90 -14.30
N ALA A 234 -19.52 -2.68 -14.59
CA ALA A 234 -18.41 -2.46 -15.50
C ALA A 234 -17.14 -3.20 -15.04
N TRP A 235 -16.82 -3.15 -13.75
CA TRP A 235 -15.69 -3.88 -13.18
C TRP A 235 -15.85 -5.39 -13.37
N ASN A 236 -17.01 -5.96 -13.01
CA ASN A 236 -17.25 -7.40 -13.17
C ASN A 236 -17.16 -7.84 -14.64
N GLU A 237 -17.63 -7.01 -15.57
CA GLU A 237 -17.54 -7.28 -17.01
C GLU A 237 -16.09 -7.28 -17.49
N VAL A 238 -15.31 -6.26 -17.11
CA VAL A 238 -13.87 -6.18 -17.41
C VAL A 238 -13.13 -7.38 -16.81
N MET A 239 -13.41 -7.75 -15.57
CA MET A 239 -12.74 -8.87 -14.91
C MET A 239 -13.05 -10.22 -15.57
N ALA A 240 -14.32 -10.44 -15.94
CA ALA A 240 -14.72 -11.64 -16.67
C ALA A 240 -14.05 -11.70 -18.06
N ALA A 241 -14.00 -10.57 -18.77
CA ALA A 241 -13.34 -10.47 -20.07
C ALA A 241 -11.82 -10.69 -19.96
N ALA A 242 -11.17 -10.12 -18.94
CA ALA A 242 -9.74 -10.29 -18.67
C ALA A 242 -9.36 -11.76 -18.46
N GLN A 243 -10.13 -12.48 -17.64
CA GLN A 243 -9.90 -13.91 -17.38
C GLN A 243 -10.09 -14.80 -18.61
N GLN A 244 -10.86 -14.33 -19.61
CA GLN A 244 -11.17 -15.06 -20.83
C GLN A 244 -10.36 -14.58 -22.05
N GLY A 245 -9.48 -13.59 -21.89
CA GLY A 245 -8.74 -12.99 -22.99
C GLY A 245 -9.61 -12.19 -23.97
N ARG A 246 -10.75 -11.65 -23.51
CA ARG A 246 -11.75 -10.93 -24.33
C ARG A 246 -11.83 -9.44 -24.02
N LEU A 247 -10.77 -8.83 -23.49
CA LEU A 247 -10.76 -7.40 -23.10
C LEU A 247 -11.13 -6.46 -24.25
N ALA A 248 -10.75 -6.80 -25.49
CA ALA A 248 -11.08 -6.02 -26.69
C ALA A 248 -12.59 -5.90 -26.97
N GLU A 249 -13.42 -6.79 -26.40
CA GLU A 249 -14.88 -6.76 -26.58
C GLU A 249 -15.58 -5.79 -25.62
N VAL A 250 -14.93 -5.44 -24.50
CA VAL A 250 -15.51 -4.67 -23.40
C VAL A 250 -14.90 -3.27 -23.28
N LEU A 251 -13.60 -3.15 -23.55
CA LEU A 251 -12.88 -1.89 -23.43
C LEU A 251 -13.10 -0.98 -24.64
N PRO A 252 -12.97 0.34 -24.48
CA PRO A 252 -13.15 1.27 -25.58
C PRO A 252 -12.05 1.05 -26.65
N PRO A 253 -12.31 1.38 -27.94
CA PRO A 253 -11.39 1.06 -29.05
C PRO A 253 -9.98 1.68 -28.94
N ASN A 254 -9.82 2.74 -28.15
CA ASN A 254 -8.54 3.39 -27.89
C ASN A 254 -7.77 2.80 -26.70
N ALA A 255 -8.32 1.78 -26.03
CA ALA A 255 -7.61 1.08 -24.96
C ALA A 255 -6.41 0.30 -25.53
N LEU A 256 -5.29 0.33 -24.82
CA LEU A 256 -4.07 -0.38 -25.19
C LEU A 256 -4.17 -1.86 -24.81
N ILE A 257 -5.00 -2.64 -25.52
CA ILE A 257 -5.26 -4.05 -25.20
C ILE A 257 -3.96 -4.86 -25.13
N ASP A 258 -3.04 -4.61 -26.05
CA ASP A 258 -1.73 -5.26 -26.13
C ASP A 258 -0.90 -5.07 -24.84
N ALA A 259 -1.11 -3.99 -24.09
CA ALA A 259 -0.43 -3.76 -22.81
C ALA A 259 -0.86 -4.74 -21.71
N PHE A 260 -2.01 -5.41 -21.88
CA PHE A 260 -2.52 -6.44 -20.97
C PHE A 260 -2.12 -7.86 -21.39
N GLU A 261 -1.54 -8.04 -22.59
CA GLU A 261 -1.06 -9.34 -23.03
C GLU A 261 0.08 -9.85 -22.13
N GLY A 262 -0.03 -11.10 -21.69
CA GLY A 262 0.97 -11.73 -20.82
C GLY A 262 0.85 -11.39 -19.34
N ILE A 263 -0.19 -10.66 -18.91
CA ILE A 263 -0.53 -10.57 -17.50
C ILE A 263 -0.99 -11.94 -17.00
N ASP A 264 -0.38 -12.42 -15.91
CA ASP A 264 -0.79 -13.65 -15.24
C ASP A 264 -2.29 -13.57 -14.89
N PRO A 265 -3.14 -14.49 -15.38
CA PRO A 265 -4.55 -14.50 -15.04
C PRO A 265 -4.83 -14.55 -13.53
N ALA A 266 -3.90 -15.08 -12.74
CA ALA A 266 -4.01 -15.07 -11.29
C ALA A 266 -3.91 -13.67 -10.68
N LEU A 267 -3.32 -12.68 -11.36
CA LEU A 267 -3.27 -11.29 -10.89
C LEU A 267 -4.67 -10.67 -10.86
N TRP A 268 -5.51 -10.96 -11.87
CA TRP A 268 -6.86 -10.44 -11.99
C TRP A 268 -7.72 -10.74 -10.75
N GLY A 269 -7.62 -11.95 -10.21
CA GLY A 269 -8.32 -12.35 -8.98
C GLY A 269 -7.78 -11.74 -7.68
N THR A 270 -6.73 -10.91 -7.76
CA THR A 270 -6.12 -10.26 -6.58
C THR A 270 -6.43 -8.79 -6.47
N LEU A 271 -7.12 -8.21 -7.46
CA LEU A 271 -7.44 -6.79 -7.49
C LEU A 271 -8.65 -6.50 -6.61
N GLU A 272 -8.43 -5.71 -5.55
CA GLU A 272 -9.46 -5.28 -4.59
C GLU A 272 -9.68 -3.77 -4.71
N PRO A 273 -10.91 -3.25 -4.55
CA PRO A 273 -11.17 -1.83 -4.62
C PRO A 273 -10.46 -1.09 -3.47
N VAL A 274 -9.74 -0.02 -3.80
CA VAL A 274 -8.92 0.75 -2.85
C VAL A 274 -9.16 2.25 -2.90
N ALA A 275 -9.79 2.76 -3.96
CA ALA A 275 -10.33 4.11 -3.99
C ALA A 275 -11.50 4.20 -4.98
N TYR A 276 -12.43 5.10 -4.70
CA TYR A 276 -13.57 5.39 -5.55
C TYR A 276 -13.87 6.89 -5.50
N VAL A 277 -14.07 7.50 -6.67
CA VAL A 277 -14.34 8.92 -6.80
C VAL A 277 -15.46 9.13 -7.80
N GLU A 278 -16.54 9.78 -7.36
CA GLU A 278 -17.63 10.20 -8.23
C GLU A 278 -17.47 11.67 -8.66
N THR A 279 -17.90 11.95 -9.87
CA THR A 279 -18.01 13.30 -10.44
C THR A 279 -19.42 13.46 -11.03
N GLU A 280 -19.76 14.65 -11.50
CA GLU A 280 -21.03 14.84 -12.20
C GLU A 280 -21.11 13.98 -13.47
N GLU A 281 -20.01 13.88 -14.21
CA GLU A 281 -19.92 13.22 -15.53
C GLU A 281 -19.80 11.68 -15.45
N GLY A 282 -19.35 11.14 -14.32
CA GLY A 282 -19.06 9.72 -14.19
C GLY A 282 -18.35 9.36 -12.90
N ALA A 283 -17.58 8.28 -12.91
CA ALA A 283 -16.85 7.80 -11.74
C ALA A 283 -15.54 7.12 -12.12
N VAL A 284 -14.59 7.10 -11.18
CA VAL A 284 -13.31 6.40 -11.28
C VAL A 284 -13.17 5.47 -10.09
N SER A 285 -12.83 4.21 -10.34
CA SER A 285 -12.43 3.25 -9.31
C SER A 285 -10.99 2.79 -9.53
N LEU A 286 -10.28 2.58 -8.43
CA LEU A 286 -8.93 2.04 -8.42
C LEU A 286 -8.93 0.73 -7.65
N HIS A 287 -8.21 -0.26 -8.18
CA HIS A 287 -8.16 -1.60 -7.61
C HIS A 287 -6.71 -2.07 -7.47
N ALA A 288 -6.25 -2.37 -6.27
CA ALA A 288 -4.87 -2.77 -6.03
C ALA A 288 -4.74 -4.28 -5.85
N SER A 289 -3.60 -4.84 -6.26
CA SER A 289 -3.33 -6.25 -6.01
C SER A 289 -2.87 -6.47 -4.57
N TRP A 290 -3.61 -7.26 -3.79
CA TRP A 290 -3.14 -7.67 -2.45
C TRP A 290 -1.88 -8.55 -2.50
N ARG A 291 -1.67 -9.23 -3.63
CA ARG A 291 -0.51 -10.09 -3.89
C ARG A 291 0.73 -9.27 -4.29
N ASN A 292 0.55 -8.24 -5.12
CA ASN A 292 1.60 -7.31 -5.52
C ASN A 292 1.12 -5.85 -5.35
N PRO A 293 1.31 -5.25 -4.17
CA PRO A 293 0.79 -3.91 -3.88
C PRO A 293 1.43 -2.80 -4.72
N ASP A 294 2.49 -3.08 -5.49
CA ASP A 294 3.04 -2.15 -6.47
C ASP A 294 2.08 -1.91 -7.65
N ILE A 295 1.18 -2.85 -7.93
CA ILE A 295 0.27 -2.83 -9.10
C ILE A 295 -1.14 -2.41 -8.69
N TYR A 296 -1.73 -1.51 -9.47
CA TYR A 296 -3.14 -1.19 -9.39
C TYR A 296 -3.77 -0.96 -10.77
N ALA A 297 -5.02 -1.37 -10.92
CA ALA A 297 -5.88 -1.09 -12.05
C ALA A 297 -6.72 0.16 -11.81
N VAL A 298 -7.10 0.78 -12.91
CA VAL A 298 -8.00 1.92 -12.94
C VAL A 298 -9.13 1.59 -13.87
N LEU A 299 -10.36 1.89 -13.47
CA LEU A 299 -11.53 1.84 -14.31
C LEU A 299 -12.27 3.17 -14.20
N ALA A 300 -12.47 3.85 -15.33
CA ALA A 300 -13.31 5.03 -15.42
C ALA A 300 -14.56 4.74 -16.23
N ILE A 301 -15.69 5.28 -15.77
CA ILE A 301 -16.96 5.24 -16.48
C ILE A 301 -17.53 6.65 -16.65
N SER A 302 -18.35 6.83 -17.67
CA SER A 302 -19.27 7.97 -17.81
C SER A 302 -20.72 7.53 -17.60
N GLY A 303 -21.57 8.43 -17.10
CA GLY A 303 -23.00 8.15 -16.89
C GLY A 303 -23.31 7.39 -15.60
N ASP A 304 -24.53 6.87 -15.50
CA ASP A 304 -25.06 6.11 -14.36
C ASP A 304 -25.47 4.68 -14.77
N ASP A 305 -26.20 3.96 -13.93
CA ASP A 305 -26.61 2.57 -14.16
C ASP A 305 -27.55 2.36 -15.36
N GLN A 306 -28.07 3.42 -15.97
CA GLN A 306 -28.88 3.33 -17.18
C GLN A 306 -28.07 3.54 -18.47
N LEU A 307 -26.97 4.31 -18.40
CA LEU A 307 -26.20 4.77 -19.57
C LEU A 307 -24.68 4.64 -19.39
N ALA A 308 -24.23 3.77 -18.48
CA ALA A 308 -22.82 3.57 -18.17
C ALA A 308 -22.01 3.19 -19.42
N LYS A 309 -20.85 3.82 -19.59
CA LYS A 309 -19.84 3.43 -20.58
C LYS A 309 -18.47 3.45 -19.95
N ILE A 310 -17.67 2.44 -20.24
CA ILE A 310 -16.25 2.40 -19.87
C ILE A 310 -15.51 3.41 -20.75
N THR A 311 -14.85 4.37 -20.12
CA THR A 311 -14.12 5.45 -20.81
C THR A 311 -12.61 5.27 -20.72
N ASP A 312 -12.11 4.62 -19.67
CA ASP A 312 -10.70 4.32 -19.50
C ASP A 312 -10.51 3.04 -18.67
N PHE A 313 -9.50 2.25 -19.04
CA PHE A 313 -9.02 1.12 -18.25
C PHE A 313 -7.53 0.95 -18.48
N ASP A 314 -6.75 0.98 -17.40
CA ASP A 314 -5.29 0.88 -17.47
C ASP A 314 -4.70 0.32 -16.18
N LEU A 315 -3.45 -0.15 -16.26
CA LEU A 315 -2.67 -0.66 -15.13
C LEU A 315 -1.47 0.23 -14.86
N TYR A 316 -1.29 0.54 -13.58
CA TYR A 316 -0.22 1.37 -13.11
C TYR A 316 0.67 0.60 -12.14
N ARG A 317 1.93 1.06 -12.04
CA ARG A 317 2.89 0.59 -11.05
C ARG A 317 3.44 1.75 -10.25
N PHE A 318 3.42 1.69 -8.92
CA PHE A 318 4.01 2.73 -8.08
C PHE A 318 5.50 2.91 -8.38
N SER A 319 6.22 1.82 -8.63
CA SER A 319 7.61 1.81 -9.07
C SER A 319 7.86 2.60 -10.36
N GLY A 320 6.87 2.70 -11.25
CA GLY A 320 6.96 3.49 -12.48
C GLY A 320 7.00 5.01 -12.24
N PHE A 321 6.49 5.50 -11.10
CA PHE A 321 6.50 6.91 -10.74
C PHE A 321 7.80 7.37 -10.08
N ILE A 322 8.61 6.42 -9.61
CA ILE A 322 9.90 6.70 -8.99
C ILE A 322 10.93 6.87 -10.12
N LYS A 323 11.09 8.11 -10.59
CA LYS A 323 12.11 8.45 -11.61
C LYS A 323 13.46 7.88 -11.15
N LYS A 324 14.15 7.14 -12.01
CA LYS A 324 15.60 6.94 -11.87
C LYS A 324 16.21 8.34 -11.89
N GLU A 325 16.81 8.79 -10.79
CA GLU A 325 17.72 9.93 -10.85
C GLU A 325 18.72 9.60 -11.96
N ALA A 326 18.74 10.42 -13.01
CA ALA A 326 19.72 10.28 -14.07
C ALA A 326 21.10 10.39 -13.42
N LYS A 327 21.96 9.42 -13.73
CA LYS A 327 23.37 9.37 -13.28
C LYS A 327 24.10 10.66 -13.61
#